data_AF-A0A1E5AJ18-F1
#
_entry.id   AF-A0A1E5AJ18-F1
#
_cell.length_a   1.000
_cell.length_b   1.000
_cell.length_c   1.000
_cell.angle_alpha   90.00
_cell.angle_beta   90.00
_cell.angle_gamma   90.00
#
_symmetry.space_group_name_H-M   'P 1'
#
loop_
_entity.id
_entity.type
_entity.pdbx_description
1 polymer ?
#
loop_
_entity_poly.entity_id
_entity_poly.type
_entity_poly.pdbx_seq_one_letter_code
_entity_poly.pdbx_strand_id
1 'polypeptide(L)'
;MRIQDSSFCTASGTTPFGLRAGFHLSATGADCGIAHGNTGPDGAENGGAFGGGKKTGDGREYSSGACNGYMRRQTDTVIYSPGPPLAQEIKFDI
;
A
#
# COMPACT_ATOMS: atom_id res chain seq x y z
N MET A 1 -15.49 12.98 18.98
CA MET A 1 -14.96 11.80 19.71
C MET A 1 -14.14 11.00 18.71
N ARG A 2 -12.83 10.86 18.89
CA ARG A 2 -11.99 10.03 18.01
C ARG A 2 -12.07 8.59 18.52
N ILE A 3 -12.70 7.71 17.76
CA ILE A 3 -12.58 6.27 17.98
C ILE A 3 -11.37 5.84 17.14
N GLN A 4 -10.30 5.42 17.80
CA GLN A 4 -9.08 4.93 17.16
C GLN A 4 -8.86 3.50 17.65
N ASP A 5 -9.38 2.54 16.91
CA ASP A 5 -8.84 1.19 16.96
C ASP A 5 -7.69 1.14 15.94
N SER A 6 -6.62 0.38 16.21
CA SER A 6 -5.41 0.39 15.36
C SER A 6 -5.66 0.04 13.88
N SER A 7 -6.84 -0.51 13.59
CA SER A 7 -7.27 -0.92 12.25
C SER A 7 -8.02 0.19 11.49
N PHE A 8 -8.93 0.92 12.14
CA PHE A 8 -9.86 1.87 11.50
C PHE A 8 -9.95 3.17 12.29
N CYS A 9 -9.87 4.31 11.59
CA CYS A 9 -10.15 5.62 12.19
C CYS A 9 -11.34 6.29 11.50
N THR A 10 -12.14 6.97 12.30
CA THR A 10 -13.19 7.86 11.80
C THR A 10 -13.01 9.27 12.35
N ALA A 11 -13.11 10.25 11.46
CA ALA A 11 -13.38 11.64 11.82
C ALA A 11 -14.87 11.95 11.65
N SER A 12 -15.57 12.21 12.76
CA SER A 12 -16.97 12.66 12.77
C SER A 12 -17.04 14.18 13.04
N GLY A 13 -17.60 14.98 12.13
CA GLY A 13 -18.00 16.35 12.44
C GLY A 13 -18.05 17.30 11.25
N THR A 14 -19.16 18.05 11.17
CA THR A 14 -19.47 19.21 10.32
C THR A 14 -18.52 20.40 10.53
N THR A 15 -17.22 20.18 10.37
CA THR A 15 -16.18 21.24 10.40
C THR A 15 -15.93 21.75 8.98
N PRO A 16 -15.53 23.02 8.79
CA PRO A 16 -15.52 23.66 7.48
C PRO A 16 -14.72 22.84 6.45
N PHE A 17 -15.34 22.66 5.29
CA PHE A 17 -14.82 21.99 4.11
C PHE A 17 -13.34 22.37 3.89
N GLY A 18 -12.42 21.40 4.06
CA GLY A 18 -11.01 21.55 3.64
C GLY A 18 -9.98 21.20 4.71
N LEU A 19 -9.83 22.01 5.76
CA LEU A 19 -8.61 21.99 6.59
C LEU A 19 -8.48 20.75 7.49
N ARG A 20 -9.56 20.35 8.18
CA ARG A 20 -9.49 19.22 9.14
C ARG A 20 -9.58 17.85 8.48
N ALA A 21 -10.35 17.72 7.41
CA ALA A 21 -10.45 16.47 6.65
C ALA A 21 -9.15 16.19 5.87
N GLY A 22 -8.58 17.22 5.23
CA GLY A 22 -7.27 17.10 4.57
C GLY A 22 -6.16 16.74 5.56
N PHE A 23 -6.12 17.39 6.73
CA PHE A 23 -5.17 17.00 7.79
C PHE A 23 -5.39 15.56 8.26
N HIS A 24 -6.65 15.13 8.46
CA HIS A 24 -6.97 13.77 8.92
C HIS A 24 -6.46 12.68 7.96
N LEU A 25 -6.52 12.92 6.65
CA LEU A 25 -6.05 12.01 5.61
C LEU A 25 -4.58 12.22 5.23
N SER A 26 -3.91 13.22 5.83
CA SER A 26 -2.50 13.50 5.55
C SER A 26 -1.55 12.54 6.28
N ALA A 27 -0.27 12.56 5.88
CA ALA A 27 0.77 11.76 6.51
C ALA A 27 0.97 12.03 8.03
N THR A 28 0.55 13.20 8.53
CA THR A 28 0.61 13.56 9.96
C THR A 28 -0.74 13.39 10.67
N GLY A 29 -1.74 12.86 9.95
CA GLY A 29 -3.12 12.70 10.40
C GLY A 29 -3.39 11.34 11.08
N ALA A 30 -4.37 10.62 10.54
CA ALA A 30 -4.76 9.30 11.02
C ALA A 30 -3.62 8.28 10.82
N ASP A 31 -3.44 7.39 11.80
CA ASP A 31 -2.34 6.44 11.85
C ASP A 31 -2.79 4.97 11.74
N CYS A 32 -4.02 4.76 11.31
CA CYS A 32 -4.66 3.46 11.05
C CYS A 32 -4.53 3.06 9.58
N GLY A 33 -4.79 1.78 9.30
CA GLY A 33 -4.73 1.26 7.94
C GLY A 33 -5.84 1.76 7.02
N ILE A 34 -6.98 2.19 7.58
CA ILE A 34 -8.13 2.74 6.87
C ILE A 34 -8.68 3.96 7.66
N ALA A 35 -8.86 5.10 6.98
CA ALA A 35 -9.33 6.35 7.58
C ALA A 35 -10.57 6.90 6.86
N HIS A 36 -11.66 7.12 7.61
CA HIS A 36 -12.95 7.59 7.11
C HIS A 36 -13.26 9.02 7.55
N GLY A 37 -13.87 9.80 6.66
CA GLY A 37 -14.47 11.10 6.97
C GLY A 37 -15.99 11.01 6.92
N ASN A 38 -16.67 11.41 7.99
CA ASN A 38 -18.14 11.43 8.11
C ASN A 38 -18.85 10.08 7.94
N THR A 39 -18.11 8.97 7.93
CA THR A 39 -18.61 7.59 7.91
C THR A 39 -18.01 6.80 9.08
N GLY A 40 -18.79 5.89 9.66
CA GLY A 40 -18.35 5.02 10.75
C GLY A 40 -17.13 4.14 10.42
N PRO A 41 -16.52 3.48 11.41
CA PRO A 41 -15.28 2.72 11.23
C PRO A 41 -15.45 1.46 10.38
N ASP A 42 -16.68 0.97 10.22
CA ASP A 42 -17.00 -0.27 9.49
C ASP A 42 -17.10 -0.10 7.97
N GLY A 43 -16.98 1.13 7.47
CA GLY A 43 -17.20 1.47 6.06
C GLY A 43 -16.06 1.02 5.15
N ALA A 44 -15.97 -0.26 4.81
CA ALA A 44 -15.02 -0.76 3.82
C ALA A 44 -15.73 -1.47 2.67
N GLU A 45 -15.15 -1.35 1.47
CA GLU A 45 -15.65 -1.98 0.27
C GLU A 45 -14.56 -2.82 -0.39
N ASN A 46 -15.03 -3.81 -1.14
CA ASN A 46 -14.29 -4.64 -2.05
C ASN A 46 -13.35 -3.84 -3.00
N GLY A 47 -13.64 -2.60 -3.38
CA GLY A 47 -12.77 -1.86 -4.29
C GLY A 47 -11.35 -1.63 -3.74
N GLY A 48 -11.19 -1.59 -2.42
CA GLY A 48 -9.94 -1.20 -1.74
C GLY A 48 -9.13 -2.37 -1.17
N ALA A 49 -7.87 -2.07 -0.80
CA ALA A 49 -7.10 -2.94 0.07
C ALA A 49 -7.63 -2.82 1.50
N PHE A 50 -7.98 -3.95 2.12
CA PHE A 50 -8.43 -4.01 3.51
C PHE A 50 -7.26 -4.37 4.43
N GLY A 51 -7.18 -3.78 5.62
CA GLY A 51 -6.10 -4.09 6.56
C GLY A 51 -5.78 -2.93 7.51
N GLY A 52 -5.09 -3.22 8.60
CA GLY A 52 -4.70 -2.24 9.60
C GLY A 52 -3.23 -1.85 9.51
N GLY A 53 -2.74 -1.20 10.56
CA GLY A 53 -1.32 -1.07 10.83
C GLY A 53 -1.02 -1.37 12.29
N LYS A 54 0.27 -1.29 12.66
CA LYS A 54 0.72 -1.45 14.05
C LYS A 54 0.37 -2.85 14.59
N LYS A 55 -0.36 -2.92 15.71
CA LYS A 55 -0.74 -4.18 16.39
C LYS A 55 -1.73 -5.02 15.58
N THR A 56 -2.44 -4.42 14.63
CA THR A 56 -3.32 -5.15 13.70
C THR A 56 -2.48 -5.96 12.68
N GLY A 57 -1.20 -5.63 12.53
CA GLY A 57 -0.35 -6.12 11.45
C GLY A 57 -0.48 -5.21 10.21
N ASP A 58 0.58 -5.15 9.41
CA ASP A 58 0.65 -4.30 8.21
C ASP A 58 0.17 -5.03 6.94
N GLY A 59 -0.46 -6.19 7.09
CA GLY A 59 -1.03 -6.99 6.01
C GLY A 59 -2.16 -6.27 5.29
N ARG A 60 -2.37 -6.65 4.02
CA ARG A 60 -3.46 -6.14 3.18
C ARG A 60 -4.17 -7.28 2.45
N GLU A 61 -5.49 -7.29 2.48
CA GLU A 61 -6.34 -8.24 1.78
C GLU A 61 -7.21 -7.57 0.70
N TYR A 62 -7.78 -8.41 -0.16
CA TYR A 62 -8.76 -8.07 -1.18
C TYR A 62 -8.18 -7.40 -2.45
N SER A 63 -8.28 -6.07 -2.61
CA SER A 63 -7.96 -5.37 -3.86
C SER A 63 -6.70 -4.49 -3.73
N SER A 64 -6.47 -3.57 -4.67
CA SER A 64 -5.40 -2.56 -4.66
C SER A 64 -3.99 -3.12 -4.39
N GLY A 65 -3.66 -4.23 -5.08
CA GLY A 65 -2.34 -4.86 -4.98
C GLY A 65 -2.18 -5.85 -3.83
N ALA A 66 -3.22 -6.12 -3.02
CA ALA A 66 -3.18 -7.15 -1.98
C ALA A 66 -2.78 -8.54 -2.53
N CYS A 67 -3.17 -8.86 -3.78
CA CYS A 67 -2.76 -10.09 -4.47
C CYS A 67 -1.22 -10.26 -4.56
N ASN A 68 -0.46 -9.16 -4.57
CA ASN A 68 1.00 -9.20 -4.61
C ASN A 68 1.60 -9.81 -3.34
N GLY A 69 0.89 -9.79 -2.20
CA GLY A 69 1.30 -10.51 -0.99
C GLY A 69 1.20 -12.03 -1.11
N TYR A 70 0.44 -12.53 -2.09
CA TYR A 70 0.22 -13.95 -2.36
C TYR A 70 1.03 -14.47 -3.55
N MET A 71 1.78 -13.60 -4.24
CA MET A 71 2.61 -13.95 -5.38
C MET A 71 4.07 -13.55 -5.14
N ARG A 72 5.00 -14.24 -5.79
CA ARG A 72 6.43 -13.85 -5.77
C ARG A 72 6.74 -12.97 -6.99
N ARG A 73 7.41 -11.83 -6.77
CA ARG A 73 7.92 -10.99 -7.86
C ARG A 73 9.22 -11.60 -8.42
N GLN A 74 9.34 -11.69 -9.74
CA GLN A 74 10.59 -11.99 -10.44
C GLN A 74 10.96 -10.83 -11.36
N THR A 75 12.26 -10.63 -11.58
CA THR A 75 12.78 -9.63 -12.53
C THR A 75 13.72 -10.37 -13.48
N ASP A 76 13.22 -10.64 -14.69
CA ASP A 76 13.92 -11.44 -15.68
C ASP A 76 14.48 -10.53 -16.78
N THR A 77 15.75 -10.73 -17.13
CA THR A 77 16.39 -10.08 -18.28
C THR A 77 16.54 -11.10 -19.39
N VAL A 78 15.82 -10.92 -20.50
CA VAL A 78 15.88 -11.82 -21.66
C VAL A 78 16.72 -11.16 -22.76
N ILE A 79 17.80 -11.83 -23.16
CA ILE A 79 18.73 -11.34 -24.20
C ILE A 79 18.46 -12.12 -25.50
N TYR A 80 18.04 -11.43 -26.56
CA TYR A 80 17.79 -12.01 -27.89
C TYR A 80 18.99 -11.91 -28.87
N SER A 81 20.09 -11.28 -28.44
CA SER A 81 21.31 -11.10 -29.23
C SER A 81 22.21 -12.34 -29.20
N PRO A 82 23.04 -12.61 -30.23
CA PRO A 82 23.90 -13.80 -30.32
C PRO A 82 24.96 -13.99 -29.21
N GLY A 83 25.15 -13.04 -28.30
CA GLY A 83 25.99 -13.30 -27.11
C GLY A 83 26.07 -12.13 -26.13
N PRO A 84 26.32 -12.41 -24.84
CA PRO A 84 26.64 -11.38 -23.86
C PRO A 84 28.00 -10.72 -24.19
N PRO A 85 28.24 -9.48 -23.75
CA PRO A 85 29.56 -8.87 -23.85
C PRO A 85 30.60 -9.74 -23.13
N LEU A 86 31.75 -9.98 -23.78
CA LEU A 86 32.86 -10.73 -23.20
C LEU A 86 33.47 -9.93 -22.05
N ALA A 87 33.76 -10.60 -20.93
CA ALA A 87 34.51 -9.98 -19.85
C ALA A 87 35.93 -9.66 -20.36
N GLN A 88 36.28 -8.36 -20.37
CA GLN A 88 37.63 -7.88 -20.68
C GLN A 88 38.17 -8.26 -22.08
N GLU A 89 37.28 -8.53 -23.05
CA GLU A 89 37.66 -8.95 -24.41
C GLU A 89 38.52 -10.24 -24.48
N ILE A 90 38.53 -11.06 -23.42
CA ILE A 90 39.25 -12.34 -23.40
C ILE A 90 38.51 -13.34 -24.30
N LYS A 91 39.20 -13.85 -25.33
CA LYS A 91 38.71 -14.89 -26.23
C LYS A 91 39.13 -16.27 -25.73
N PHE A 92 38.17 -17.19 -25.60
CA PHE A 92 38.45 -18.61 -25.34
C PHE A 92 38.48 -19.34 -26.69
N ASP A 93 39.66 -19.47 -27.30
CA ASP A 93 39.89 -20.37 -28.44
C ASP A 93 40.49 -21.69 -27.92
N ILE A 94 40.09 -22.82 -28.51
CA ILE A 94 40.56 -24.18 -28.17
C ILE A 94 41.47 -24.69 -29.28
#